data_AF-A0A2P5A8C4-F1
#
_entry.id   AF-A0A2P5A8C4-F1
#
_cell.length_a   1.000
_cell.length_b   1.000
_cell.length_c   1.000
_cell.angle_alpha   90.00
_cell.angle_beta   90.00
_cell.angle_gamma   90.00
#
_symmetry.space_group_name_H-M   'P 1'
#
loop_
_entity.id
_entity.type
_entity.pdbx_description
1 polymer ?
#
loop_
_entity_poly.entity_id
_entity_poly.type
_entity_poly.pdbx_seq_one_letter_code
_entity_poly.pdbx_strand_id
1 'polypeptide(L)'
;MICTSHISIGDHEQNAVSMTTTVNAYFGLKKLSSSIGIFLNNEMDDFSMPANASKGVFDHQHQLTLSGQAKRPLLSMSPTIVLKDNQLTAVVNANGGSFISTATGVVLLNNFVRRMDLLLRLKALAAGYLMAVKNRRY
;
A
#
# COMPACT_ATOMS: atom_id res chain seq x y z
N MET A 1 0.92 7.67 13.29
CA MET A 1 0.67 6.22 13.27
C MET A 1 -0.40 5.96 12.22
N ILE A 2 -0.15 5.03 11.28
CA ILE A 2 -0.89 4.91 10.00
C ILE A 2 -1.74 3.63 10.01
N CYS A 3 -2.95 3.72 9.46
CA CYS A 3 -4.00 2.70 9.41
C CYS A 3 -4.23 2.24 7.97
N THR A 4 -3.25 1.52 7.42
CA THR A 4 -3.36 0.89 6.10
C THR A 4 -3.33 -0.62 6.29
N SER A 5 -4.28 -1.31 5.67
CA SER A 5 -4.38 -2.77 5.69
C SER A 5 -4.23 -3.33 4.28
N HIS A 6 -3.62 -4.50 4.17
CA HIS A 6 -3.49 -5.20 2.90
C HIS A 6 -4.06 -6.61 3.01
N ILE A 7 -4.75 -7.03 1.97
CA ILE A 7 -5.32 -8.37 1.82
C ILE A 7 -4.79 -8.95 0.51
N SER A 8 -4.20 -10.14 0.62
CA SER A 8 -3.68 -10.92 -0.51
C SER A 8 -4.48 -12.22 -0.62
N ILE A 9 -5.12 -12.46 -1.76
CA ILE A 9 -5.93 -13.65 -2.03
C ILE A 9 -5.38 -14.31 -3.29
N GLY A 10 -5.25 -15.64 -3.23
CA GLY A 10 -5.00 -16.48 -4.39
C GLY A 10 -5.76 -17.79 -4.22
N ASP A 11 -6.35 -18.31 -5.29
CA ASP A 11 -7.06 -19.59 -5.27
C ASP A 11 -6.40 -20.66 -6.15
N HIS A 12 -7.00 -21.84 -6.17
CA HIS A 12 -6.52 -22.99 -6.91
C HIS A 12 -6.71 -22.86 -8.43
N GLU A 13 -7.64 -22.01 -8.88
CA GLU A 13 -7.90 -21.70 -10.28
C GLU A 13 -6.98 -20.60 -10.82
N GLN A 14 -6.00 -20.15 -10.01
CA GLN A 14 -5.07 -19.06 -10.32
C GLN A 14 -5.72 -17.66 -10.31
N ASN A 15 -6.93 -17.50 -9.77
CA ASN A 15 -7.48 -16.17 -9.53
C ASN A 15 -6.70 -15.50 -8.39
N ALA A 16 -6.52 -14.19 -8.48
CA ALA A 16 -5.77 -13.41 -7.51
C ALA A 16 -6.40 -12.05 -7.23
N VAL A 17 -6.38 -11.63 -5.96
CA VAL A 17 -6.75 -10.27 -5.55
C VAL A 17 -5.66 -9.70 -4.64
N SER A 18 -5.12 -8.56 -5.04
CA SER A 18 -4.21 -7.74 -4.23
C SER A 18 -4.94 -6.46 -3.87
N MET A 19 -5.42 -6.33 -2.63
CA MET A 19 -6.23 -5.19 -2.20
C MET A 19 -5.60 -4.49 -1.01
N THR A 20 -5.37 -3.19 -1.16
CA THR A 20 -4.91 -2.32 -0.07
C THR A 20 -5.97 -1.29 0.23
N THR A 21 -6.32 -1.15 1.51
CA THR A 21 -7.36 -0.23 1.98
C THR A 21 -6.88 0.55 3.19
N THR A 22 -7.39 1.75 3.39
CA THR A 22 -6.89 2.70 4.37
C THR A 22 -7.97 3.69 4.79
N VAL A 23 -7.86 4.18 6.02
CA VAL A 23 -8.52 5.42 6.47
C VAL A 23 -7.50 6.53 6.72
N ASN A 24 -6.30 6.36 6.15
CA ASN A 24 -5.05 7.07 6.40
C ASN A 24 -4.53 6.89 7.84
N ALA A 25 -4.79 7.80 8.77
CA ALA A 25 -4.30 7.69 10.14
C ALA A 25 -5.13 6.69 10.98
N TYR A 26 -4.66 6.31 12.17
CA TYR A 26 -5.50 5.53 13.08
C TYR A 26 -6.82 6.27 13.40
N PHE A 27 -7.92 5.57 13.12
CA PHE A 27 -9.30 6.09 13.19
C PHE A 27 -9.58 7.27 12.24
N GLY A 28 -8.74 7.46 11.21
CA GLY A 28 -8.86 8.50 10.19
C GLY A 28 -8.97 9.91 10.79
N LEU A 29 -10.05 10.62 10.47
CA LEU A 29 -10.38 11.94 11.04
C LEU A 29 -10.76 11.90 12.52
N LYS A 30 -10.77 10.71 13.15
CA LYS A 30 -11.24 10.47 14.53
C LYS A 30 -12.68 10.92 14.74
N LYS A 31 -13.45 10.98 13.65
CA LYS A 31 -14.86 11.35 13.64
C LYS A 31 -15.68 10.15 13.21
N LEU A 32 -16.49 9.65 14.14
CA LEU A 32 -17.50 8.64 13.88
C LEU A 32 -18.77 9.33 13.36
N SER A 33 -19.30 8.86 12.24
CA SER A 33 -20.61 9.33 11.79
C SER A 33 -21.69 8.79 12.71
N SER A 34 -22.48 9.69 13.33
CA SER A 34 -23.54 9.32 14.27
C SER A 34 -24.71 8.60 13.60
N SER A 35 -24.91 8.78 12.29
CA SER A 35 -26.02 8.16 11.55
C SER A 35 -25.71 6.75 11.04
N ILE A 36 -24.46 6.47 10.66
CA ILE A 36 -24.07 5.20 10.01
C ILE A 36 -23.01 4.41 10.78
N GLY A 37 -22.41 4.97 11.84
CA GLY A 37 -21.44 4.26 12.68
C GLY A 37 -20.08 3.99 12.03
N ILE A 38 -19.70 4.76 11.01
CA ILE A 38 -18.43 4.59 10.28
C ILE A 38 -17.45 5.71 10.62
N PHE A 39 -16.17 5.37 10.82
CA PHE A 39 -15.09 6.36 10.93
C PHE A 39 -14.76 6.96 9.56
N LEU A 40 -14.67 8.29 9.50
CA LEU A 40 -14.28 8.99 8.29
C LEU A 40 -12.77 8.94 8.09
N ASN A 41 -12.30 8.71 6.86
CA ASN A 41 -10.89 8.81 6.50
C ASN A 41 -10.39 10.26 6.62
N ASN A 42 -9.07 10.43 6.82
CA ASN A 42 -8.39 11.72 6.68
C ASN A 42 -7.47 11.74 5.44
N GLU A 43 -7.92 11.18 4.31
CA GLU A 43 -7.10 11.06 3.09
C GLU A 43 -6.75 12.41 2.45
N MET A 44 -7.47 13.49 2.82
CA MET A 44 -7.15 14.84 2.37
C MET A 44 -5.75 15.30 2.83
N ASP A 45 -5.19 14.67 3.86
CA ASP A 45 -3.84 14.91 4.38
C ASP A 45 -2.74 14.48 3.39
N ASP A 46 -3.06 13.59 2.44
CA ASP A 46 -2.12 13.12 1.41
C ASP A 46 -2.02 14.07 0.21
N PHE A 47 -2.78 15.17 0.20
CA PHE A 47 -2.54 16.28 -0.72
C PHE A 47 -1.49 17.23 -0.18
N SER A 48 -0.70 17.81 -1.08
CA SER A 48 0.04 19.03 -0.77
C SER A 48 -0.95 20.17 -0.52
N MET A 49 -0.76 20.85 0.60
CA MET A 49 -1.43 22.11 0.88
C MET A 49 -0.77 23.22 0.07
N PRO A 50 -1.53 24.14 -0.54
CA PRO A 50 -0.94 25.32 -1.14
C PRO A 50 -0.18 26.08 -0.06
N ALA A 51 1.14 26.24 -0.24
CA ALA A 51 1.97 27.04 0.64
C ALA A 51 1.35 28.43 0.77
N ASN A 52 1.48 29.03 1.95
CA ASN A 52 1.19 30.45 2.12
C ASN A 52 1.92 31.19 0.99
N ALA A 53 1.18 31.89 0.13
CA ALA A 53 1.64 32.37 -1.18
C ALA A 53 2.88 33.30 -1.12
N SER A 54 3.36 33.61 0.09
CA SER A 54 4.53 34.41 0.39
C SER A 54 5.89 33.76 0.13
N LYS A 55 5.99 32.45 -0.16
CA LYS A 55 7.29 31.79 -0.44
C LYS A 55 7.50 31.23 -1.85
N GLY A 56 6.52 31.35 -2.75
CA GLY A 56 6.69 31.32 -4.22
C GLY A 56 7.37 30.12 -4.89
N VAL A 57 7.88 29.13 -4.16
CA VAL A 57 8.59 27.98 -4.74
C VAL A 57 7.84 26.71 -4.36
N PHE A 58 6.98 26.27 -5.28
CA PHE A 58 6.50 24.89 -5.29
C PHE A 58 7.51 24.09 -6.10
N ASP A 59 8.12 23.06 -5.51
CA ASP A 59 8.78 22.05 -6.34
C ASP A 59 7.73 21.32 -7.20
N HIS A 60 8.19 20.61 -8.24
CA HIS A 60 7.30 19.91 -9.16
C HIS A 60 6.43 18.84 -8.46
N GLN A 61 6.90 18.24 -7.37
CA GLN A 61 6.14 17.22 -6.63
C GLN A 61 4.97 17.85 -5.87
N HIS A 62 5.16 19.04 -5.30
CA HIS A 62 4.10 19.79 -4.65
C HIS A 62 2.98 20.13 -5.63
N GLN A 63 3.30 20.59 -6.84
CA GLN A 63 2.28 20.96 -7.84
C GLN A 63 1.41 19.76 -8.28
N LEU A 64 2.04 18.60 -8.48
CA LEU A 64 1.35 17.36 -8.89
C LEU A 64 0.40 16.83 -7.81
N THR A 65 0.67 17.16 -6.54
CA THR A 65 -0.09 16.67 -5.38
C THR A 65 -0.98 17.75 -4.76
N LEU A 66 -1.17 18.91 -5.40
CA LEU A 66 -2.08 19.93 -4.89
C LEU A 66 -3.53 19.45 -4.85
N SER A 67 -4.20 19.75 -3.74
CA SER A 67 -5.64 19.51 -3.58
C SER A 67 -6.46 20.16 -4.72
N GLY A 68 -7.57 19.54 -5.09
CA GLY A 68 -8.47 20.08 -6.10
C GLY A 68 -9.79 19.33 -6.13
N GLN A 69 -10.81 19.97 -6.71
CA GLN A 69 -12.14 19.36 -6.81
C GLN A 69 -12.06 18.05 -7.62
N ALA A 70 -12.66 17.00 -7.08
CA ALA A 70 -12.68 15.65 -7.65
C ALA A 70 -11.29 15.03 -7.94
N LYS A 71 -10.19 15.65 -7.48
CA LYS A 71 -8.87 15.02 -7.51
C LYS A 71 -8.80 13.90 -6.49
N ARG A 72 -7.95 12.90 -6.78
CA ARG A 72 -7.57 11.86 -5.83
C ARG A 72 -6.16 12.14 -5.31
N PRO A 73 -5.90 11.95 -4.01
CA PRO A 73 -4.56 12.14 -3.45
C PRO A 73 -3.59 11.11 -4.02
N LEU A 74 -2.30 11.44 -3.98
CA LEU A 74 -1.24 10.52 -4.35
C LEU A 74 -0.99 9.56 -3.18
N LEU A 75 -1.03 8.25 -3.44
CA LEU A 75 -0.89 7.23 -2.41
C LEU A 75 0.35 6.37 -2.66
N SER A 76 1.04 5.98 -1.59
CA SER A 76 2.21 5.08 -1.66
C SER A 76 1.83 3.60 -1.84
N MET A 77 0.53 3.27 -1.85
CA MET A 77 0.03 1.90 -1.96
C MET A 77 0.49 1.26 -3.28
N SER A 78 1.07 0.06 -3.21
CA SER A 78 1.58 -0.68 -4.38
C SER A 78 1.06 -2.13 -4.40
N PRO A 79 -0.28 -2.36 -4.40
CA PRO A 79 -0.84 -3.71 -4.50
C PRO A 79 -0.34 -4.41 -5.76
N THR A 80 0.39 -5.51 -5.58
CA THR A 80 1.12 -6.18 -6.67
C THR A 80 0.71 -7.65 -6.80
N ILE A 81 0.56 -8.10 -8.04
CA ILE A 81 0.39 -9.51 -8.43
C ILE A 81 1.56 -9.87 -9.35
N VAL A 82 2.22 -10.99 -9.09
CA VAL A 82 3.37 -11.47 -9.88
C VAL A 82 3.01 -12.77 -10.56
N LEU A 83 3.18 -12.79 -11.88
CA LEU A 83 3.02 -13.97 -12.72
C LEU A 83 4.38 -14.45 -13.22
N LYS A 84 4.55 -15.76 -13.32
CA LYS A 84 5.69 -16.40 -14.00
C LYS A 84 5.13 -17.43 -14.96
N ASP A 85 5.53 -17.36 -16.23
CA ASP A 85 5.04 -18.27 -17.27
C ASP A 85 3.49 -18.31 -17.31
N ASN A 86 2.88 -17.14 -17.14
CA ASN A 86 1.42 -16.94 -17.04
C ASN A 86 0.73 -17.64 -15.85
N GLN A 87 1.49 -18.10 -14.84
CA GLN A 87 0.97 -18.68 -13.60
C GLN A 87 1.18 -17.75 -12.41
N LEU A 88 0.19 -17.72 -11.51
CA LEU A 88 0.22 -16.95 -10.28
C LEU A 88 1.37 -17.42 -9.38
N THR A 89 2.29 -16.52 -9.08
CA THR A 89 3.48 -16.84 -8.28
C THR A 89 3.49 -16.10 -6.95
N ALA A 90 3.00 -14.85 -6.91
CA ALA A 90 2.89 -14.10 -5.66
C ALA A 90 1.78 -13.04 -5.71
N VAL A 91 1.21 -12.76 -4.54
CA VAL A 91 0.32 -11.62 -4.29
C VAL A 91 0.88 -10.90 -3.06
N VAL A 92 1.21 -9.61 -3.22
CA VAL A 92 2.00 -8.89 -2.22
C VAL A 92 1.71 -7.40 -2.19
N ASN A 93 1.76 -6.86 -0.98
CA ASN A 93 2.02 -5.45 -0.71
C ASN A 93 2.44 -5.27 0.76
N ALA A 94 3.01 -4.11 1.07
CA ALA A 94 3.25 -3.65 2.43
C ALA A 94 2.18 -2.66 2.93
N ASN A 95 2.17 -2.41 4.23
CA ASN A 95 1.52 -1.28 4.88
C ASN A 95 2.59 -0.31 5.45
N GLY A 96 2.16 0.80 6.07
CA GLY A 96 3.09 1.74 6.73
C GLY A 96 3.38 3.06 5.99
N GLY A 97 2.41 3.58 5.22
CA GLY A 97 2.49 4.92 4.61
C GLY A 97 3.54 5.02 3.49
N SER A 98 4.42 6.02 3.57
CA SER A 98 5.45 6.28 2.55
C SER A 98 6.42 5.11 2.33
N PHE A 99 6.56 4.21 3.30
CA PHE A 99 7.39 3.02 3.19
C PHE A 99 6.74 1.87 2.39
N ILE A 100 5.46 1.97 2.01
CA ILE A 100 4.76 0.87 1.36
C ILE A 100 5.47 0.41 0.09
N SER A 101 5.77 1.33 -0.84
CA SER A 101 6.35 0.96 -2.12
C SER A 101 7.75 0.34 -1.97
N THR A 102 8.60 0.92 -1.13
CA THR A 102 9.96 0.40 -0.88
C THR A 102 9.93 -0.94 -0.15
N ALA A 103 9.07 -1.10 0.86
CA ALA A 103 8.90 -2.37 1.57
C ALA A 103 8.36 -3.47 0.64
N THR A 104 7.39 -3.17 -0.24
CA THR A 104 6.93 -4.12 -1.27
C THR A 104 8.07 -4.54 -2.20
N GLY A 105 8.91 -3.59 -2.64
CA GLY A 105 10.09 -3.87 -3.44
C GLY A 105 11.11 -4.77 -2.75
N VAL A 106 11.39 -4.52 -1.46
CA VAL A 106 12.30 -5.35 -0.65
C VAL A 106 11.77 -6.78 -0.50
N VAL A 107 10.46 -6.95 -0.32
CA VAL A 107 9.84 -8.29 -0.25
C VAL A 107 10.02 -9.05 -1.57
N LEU A 108 9.77 -8.39 -2.71
CA LEU A 108 9.96 -8.98 -4.03
C LEU A 108 11.44 -9.36 -4.25
N LEU A 109 12.37 -8.47 -3.91
CA LEU A 109 13.82 -8.72 -4.02
C LEU A 109 14.24 -9.92 -3.17
N ASN A 110 13.81 -9.97 -1.91
CA ASN A 110 14.16 -11.04 -0.98
C ASN A 110 13.56 -12.39 -1.42
N ASN A 111 12.37 -12.39 -2.02
CA ASN A 111 11.71 -13.59 -2.51
C ASN A 111 12.34 -14.12 -3.80
N PHE A 112 12.49 -13.27 -4.81
CA PHE A 112 12.82 -13.70 -6.16
C PHE A 112 14.32 -13.68 -6.47
N VAL A 113 15.08 -12.75 -5.87
CA VAL A 113 16.52 -12.61 -6.14
C VAL A 113 17.33 -13.30 -5.05
N ARG A 114 17.09 -12.99 -3.78
CA ARG A 114 17.90 -13.52 -2.65
C ARG A 114 17.47 -14.91 -2.18
N ARG A 115 16.31 -15.41 -2.64
CA ARG A 115 15.74 -16.71 -2.28
C ARG A 115 15.75 -17.01 -0.77
N MET A 116 15.49 -15.99 0.06
CA MET A 116 15.51 -16.13 1.52
C MET A 116 14.40 -17.07 2.01
N ASP A 117 14.48 -17.62 3.22
CA ASP A 117 13.36 -18.38 3.80
C ASP A 117 12.17 -17.48 4.16
N LEU A 118 10.93 -18.00 4.10
CA LEU A 118 9.70 -17.24 4.32
C LEU A 118 9.67 -16.54 5.69
N LEU A 119 10.13 -17.20 6.75
CA LEU A 119 10.16 -16.60 8.08
C LEU A 119 11.17 -15.46 8.18
N LEU A 120 12.27 -15.54 7.43
CA LEU A 120 13.28 -14.48 7.38
C LEU A 120 12.78 -13.28 6.56
N ARG A 121 11.96 -13.52 5.53
CA ARG A 121 11.28 -12.47 4.74
C ARG A 121 10.28 -11.68 5.59
N LEU A 122 9.49 -12.37 6.41
CA LEU A 122 8.49 -11.77 7.30
C LEU A 122 9.09 -11.08 8.53
N LYS A 123 10.29 -11.47 8.97
CA LYS A 123 10.98 -10.78 10.08
C LYS A 123 11.70 -9.50 9.67
N ALA A 124 12.09 -9.39 8.40
CA ALA A 124 12.54 -8.11 7.83
C ALA A 124 11.37 -7.10 7.66
N LEU A 125 10.13 -7.56 7.84
CA LEU A 125 8.91 -6.79 7.68
C LEU A 125 8.41 -6.30 9.03
N ALA A 126 8.46 -4.99 9.24
CA ALA A 126 7.59 -4.36 10.24
C ALA A 126 6.12 -4.23 9.75
N ALA A 127 5.78 -4.66 8.52
CA ALA A 127 4.58 -4.14 7.88
C ALA A 127 4.02 -4.87 6.62
N GLY A 128 4.55 -6.01 6.17
CA GLY A 128 4.19 -6.57 4.84
C GLY A 128 3.57 -7.95 4.88
N TYR A 129 2.48 -8.14 4.14
CA TYR A 129 1.87 -9.45 3.93
C TYR A 129 2.28 -9.96 2.53
N LEU A 130 2.95 -11.10 2.50
CA LEU A 130 3.28 -11.83 1.27
C LEU A 130 2.52 -13.15 1.28
N MET A 131 1.59 -13.33 0.34
CA MET A 131 1.09 -14.65 -0.03
C MET A 131 1.93 -15.19 -1.17
N ALA A 132 2.79 -16.15 -0.86
CA ALA A 132 3.41 -17.00 -1.87
C ALA A 132 2.49 -18.20 -2.09
N VAL A 133 1.93 -18.32 -3.29
CA VAL A 133 1.19 -19.53 -3.67
C VAL A 133 2.22 -20.65 -3.81
N LYS A 134 2.25 -21.56 -2.83
CA LYS A 134 3.13 -22.73 -2.85
C LYS A 134 2.75 -23.61 -4.04
N ASN A 135 3.39 -23.41 -5.19
CA ASN A 135 3.40 -24.43 -6.21
C ASN A 135 4.44 -25.47 -5.76
N ARG A 136 3.98 -26.62 -5.24
CA ARG A 136 4.84 -27.76 -4.89
C ARG A 136 5.42 -28.39 -6.16
N ARG A 137 6.30 -27.70 -6.88
CA ARG A 137 7.28 -28.28 -7.82
C ARG A 137 8.36 -27.25 -8.02
N TYR A 138 9.40 -27.29 -7.18
CA TYR A 138 10.84 -27.16 -7.46
C TYR A 138 11.55 -27.24 -6.11
#